data_AF-B0S1V5-F1
#
_entry.id   AF-B0S1V5-F1
#
_cell.length_a   1.000
_cell.length_b   1.000
_cell.length_c   1.000
_cell.angle_alpha   90.00
_cell.angle_beta   90.00
_cell.angle_gamma   90.00
#
_symmetry.space_group_name_H-M   'P 1'
#
loop_
_entity.id
_entity.type
_entity.pdbx_description
1 polymer ?
#
loop_
_entity_poly.entity_id
_entity_poly.type
_entity_poly.pdbx_seq_one_letter_code
_entity_poly.pdbx_strand_id
1 'polypeptide(L)'
;MSYQELSNQFKINNPAIIARWVIDFRNQGLDGLRPKKRGRPSSMTKDKNKNNEQVKKEYYKEEIDEIAELKDKLYWAQMEIDFLKKRWN
;
A
#
# COMPACT_ATOMS: atom_id res chain seq x y z
N MET A 1 17.08 -3.16 -11.01
CA MET A 1 16.59 -1.77 -10.92
C MET A 1 17.07 -1.19 -9.59
N SER A 2 17.94 -0.18 -9.63
CA SER A 2 18.52 0.45 -8.45
C SER A 2 17.69 1.64 -7.97
N TYR A 3 17.85 2.04 -6.70
CA TYR A 3 17.19 3.26 -6.20
C TYR A 3 17.73 4.53 -6.87
N GLN A 4 18.97 4.53 -7.34
CA GLN A 4 19.54 5.65 -8.09
C GLN A 4 18.89 5.82 -9.47
N GLU A 5 18.69 4.72 -10.20
CA GLU A 5 17.98 4.73 -11.50
C GLU A 5 16.56 5.30 -11.34
N LEU A 6 15.82 4.84 -10.32
CA LEU A 6 14.50 5.37 -10.00
C LEU A 6 14.56 6.86 -9.65
N SER A 7 15.56 7.27 -8.86
CA SER A 7 15.75 8.69 -8.50
C SER A 7 15.91 9.57 -9.73
N ASN A 8 16.71 9.12 -10.71
CA ASN A 8 16.94 9.84 -11.96
C ASN A 8 15.68 9.90 -12.82
N GLN A 9 14.97 8.78 -12.97
CA GLN A 9 13.72 8.69 -13.74
C GLN A 9 12.64 9.62 -13.18
N PHE A 10 12.47 9.64 -11.85
CA PHE A 10 11.44 10.43 -11.18
C PHE A 10 11.91 11.82 -10.75
N LYS A 11 13.13 12.24 -11.15
CA LYS A 11 13.75 13.52 -10.77
C LYS A 11 13.74 13.78 -9.26
N ILE A 12 13.92 12.72 -8.48
CA ILE A 12 14.06 12.77 -7.03
C ILE A 12 15.54 13.01 -6.73
N ASN A 13 15.83 14.01 -5.89
CA ASN A 13 17.22 14.37 -5.57
C ASN A 13 17.90 13.32 -4.66
N ASN A 14 17.14 12.74 -3.72
CA ASN A 14 17.70 11.82 -2.74
C ASN A 14 17.21 10.37 -2.94
N PRO A 15 18.02 9.46 -3.50
CA PRO A 15 17.63 8.06 -3.66
C PRO A 15 17.35 7.34 -2.33
N ALA A 16 17.91 7.82 -1.21
CA ALA A 16 17.63 7.24 0.11
C ALA A 16 16.17 7.44 0.55
N ILE A 17 15.46 8.43 0.00
CA ILE A 17 14.02 8.60 0.28
C ILE A 17 13.21 7.43 -0.27
N ILE A 18 13.61 6.90 -1.44
CA ILE A 18 12.95 5.76 -2.09
C ILE A 18 13.17 4.51 -1.24
N ALA A 19 14.41 4.28 -0.79
CA ALA A 19 14.72 3.17 0.11
C ALA A 19 13.87 3.23 1.40
N ARG A 20 13.70 4.43 1.97
CA ARG A 20 12.86 4.63 3.15
C ARG A 20 11.39 4.33 2.89
N TRP A 21 10.83 4.80 1.77
CA TRP A 21 9.46 4.48 1.38
C TRP A 21 9.25 2.97 1.20
N VAL A 22 10.22 2.27 0.60
CA VAL A 22 10.14 0.81 0.46
C VAL A 22 10.14 0.12 1.82
N ILE A 23 10.99 0.54 2.75
CA ILE A 23 11.01 -0.01 4.12
C ILE A 23 9.69 0.27 4.84
N ASP A 24 9.21 1.52 4.81
CA ASP A 24 7.97 1.93 5.45
C ASP A 24 6.77 1.15 4.89
N PHE A 25 6.72 0.94 3.56
CA PHE A 25 5.69 0.14 2.91
C PHE A 25 5.77 -1.35 3.27
N ARG A 26 6.97 -1.94 3.32
CA ARG A 26 7.13 -3.35 3.73
C ARG A 26 6.71 -3.59 5.18
N ASN A 27 6.95 -2.61 6.05
CA ASN A 27 6.67 -2.75 7.48
C ASN A 27 5.21 -2.40 7.85
N GLN A 28 4.62 -1.39 7.19
CA GLN A 28 3.33 -0.80 7.58
C GLN A 28 2.33 -0.73 6.42
N GLY A 29 2.66 -1.26 5.24
CA GLY A 29 1.83 -1.15 4.04
C GLY A 29 1.58 0.30 3.64
N LEU A 30 0.38 0.58 3.15
CA LEU A 30 -0.05 1.93 2.77
C LEU A 30 -0.02 2.92 3.95
N ASP A 31 -0.24 2.45 5.18
CA ASP A 31 -0.21 3.30 6.37
C ASP A 31 1.20 3.85 6.64
N GLY A 32 2.25 3.12 6.26
CA GLY A 32 3.63 3.56 6.38
C GLY A 32 3.96 4.79 5.52
N LEU A 33 3.27 4.93 4.39
CA LEU A 33 3.44 6.03 3.44
C LEU A 33 2.54 7.23 3.75
N ARG A 34 1.59 7.11 4.68
CA ARG A 34 0.73 8.24 5.06
C ARG A 34 1.54 9.35 5.74
N PRO A 35 1.24 10.65 5.48
CA PRO A 35 1.93 11.75 6.13
C PRO A 35 1.87 11.64 7.65
N LYS A 36 3.02 11.45 8.29
CA LYS A 36 3.15 11.44 9.75
C LYS A 36 3.23 12.88 10.25
N LYS A 37 2.61 13.17 11.40
CA LYS A 37 2.76 14.48 12.05
C LYS A 37 4.24 14.78 12.25
N ARG A 38 4.73 15.85 11.61
CA ARG A 38 6.09 16.35 11.81
C ARG A 38 6.23 16.94 13.22
N GLY A 39 7.37 16.69 13.87
CA GLY A 39 7.73 17.26 15.18
C GLY A 39 7.43 16.36 16.38
N ARG A 40 7.85 16.82 17.57
CA ARG A 40 7.61 16.13 18.84
C ARG A 40 6.11 16.16 19.17
N PRO A 41 5.48 15.04 19.59
CA PRO A 41 4.11 15.07 20.07
C PRO A 41 3.99 16.03 21.26
N SER A 42 2.93 16.86 21.26
CA SER A 42 2.64 17.73 22.40
C SER A 42 2.27 16.88 23.62
N SER A 43 2.79 17.26 24.79
CA SER A 43 2.46 16.61 26.07
C SER A 43 1.10 17.05 26.64
N MET A 44 0.48 18.10 26.10
CA MET A 44 -0.82 18.57 26.58
C MET A 44 -1.98 17.81 25.92
N THR A 45 -3.02 17.52 26.71
CA THR A 45 -4.31 17.00 26.23
C THR A 45 -5.01 18.06 25.40
N LYS A 46 -4.72 18.11 24.09
CA LYS A 46 -5.60 18.82 23.15
C LYS A 46 -6.83 17.96 22.92
N ASP A 47 -8.00 18.51 23.19
CA ASP A 47 -9.30 17.94 22.78
C ASP A 47 -9.21 17.57 21.31
N LYS A 48 -9.29 16.26 21.06
CA LYS A 48 -9.12 15.69 19.73
C LYS A 48 -10.42 15.89 18.96
N ASN A 49 -10.72 17.12 18.56
CA ASN A 49 -11.54 17.34 17.37
C ASN A 49 -10.68 17.01 16.15
N LYS A 50 -10.30 15.72 16.05
CA LYS A 50 -9.83 15.16 14.81
C LYS A 50 -11.08 14.97 13.97
N ASN A 51 -11.35 15.95 13.11
CA ASN A 51 -11.92 15.62 11.81
C ASN A 51 -10.89 14.71 11.14
N ASN A 52 -10.89 13.43 11.52
CA ASN A 52 -10.43 12.37 10.67
C ASN A 52 -11.47 12.33 9.56
N GLU A 53 -11.35 13.24 8.60
CA GLU A 53 -11.78 12.93 7.25
C GLU A 53 -10.91 11.74 6.86
N GLN A 54 -11.37 10.55 7.23
CA GLN A 54 -11.10 9.35 6.47
C GLN A 54 -11.56 9.74 5.07
N VAL A 55 -10.62 10.21 4.26
CA VAL A 55 -10.83 10.35 2.83
C VAL A 55 -11.25 8.96 2.40
N LYS A 56 -12.56 8.73 2.29
CA LYS A 56 -13.10 7.60 1.57
C LYS A 56 -12.47 7.76 0.20
N LYS A 57 -11.50 6.90 -0.11
CA LYS A 57 -11.06 6.75 -1.48
C LYS A 57 -12.31 6.31 -2.23
N GLU A 58 -12.97 7.23 -2.91
CA GLU A 58 -13.93 6.90 -3.93
C GLU A 58 -13.09 6.23 -5.03
N TYR A 59 -13.00 4.90 -4.95
CA TYR A 59 -12.39 4.11 -6.02
C TYR A 59 -13.21 4.34 -7.28
N TYR A 60 -12.53 4.60 -8.40
CA TYR A 60 -13.23 4.75 -9.67
C TYR A 60 -13.94 3.42 -9.98
N LYS A 61 -15.12 3.48 -10.62
CA LYS A 61 -15.93 2.28 -10.89
C LYS A 61 -15.12 1.21 -11.63
N GLU A 62 -14.26 1.66 -12.55
CA GLU A 62 -13.30 0.83 -13.29
C GLU A 62 -12.33 0.06 -12.38
N GLU A 63 -11.80 0.71 -11.35
CA GLU A 63 -10.86 0.09 -10.40
C GLU A 63 -11.57 -0.96 -9.53
N ILE A 64 -12.85 -0.74 -9.20
CA ILE A 64 -13.67 -1.72 -8.47
C ILE A 64 -13.93 -2.96 -9.32
N ASP A 65 -14.29 -2.74 -10.59
CA ASP A 65 -14.57 -3.81 -11.55
C ASP A 65 -13.31 -4.64 -11.82
N GLU A 66 -12.15 -3.99 -12.00
CA GLU A 66 -10.86 -4.68 -12.16
C GLU A 66 -10.49 -5.51 -10.92
N ILE A 67 -10.67 -4.96 -9.72
CA ILE A 67 -10.43 -5.69 -8.47
C ILE A 67 -11.34 -6.91 -8.35
N ALA A 68 -12.60 -6.82 -8.80
CA ALA A 68 -13.53 -7.94 -8.78
C ALA A 68 -13.08 -9.06 -9.73
N GLU A 69 -12.71 -8.74 -10.97
CA GLU A 69 -12.21 -9.72 -11.94
C GLU A 69 -10.94 -10.43 -11.46
N LEU A 70 -10.00 -9.69 -10.85
CA LEU A 70 -8.76 -10.26 -10.33
C LEU A 70 -9.03 -11.25 -9.20
N LYS A 71 -10.02 -10.98 -8.34
CA LYS A 71 -10.42 -11.89 -7.27
C LYS A 71 -11.03 -13.18 -7.81
N ASP A 72 -11.88 -13.09 -8.84
CA ASP A 72 -12.46 -14.28 -9.48
C ASP A 72 -11.37 -15.15 -10.12
N LYS A 73 -10.42 -14.55 -10.83
CA LYS A 73 -9.28 -15.28 -11.42
C LYS A 73 -8.45 -16.00 -10.36
N LEU A 74 -8.17 -15.34 -9.23
CA LEU A 74 -7.47 -15.95 -8.10
C LEU A 74 -8.25 -17.12 -7.49
N TYR A 75 -9.57 -16.97 -7.33
CA TYR A 75 -10.42 -18.03 -6.80
C TYR A 75 -10.38 -19.29 -7.68
N TRP A 76 -10.53 -19.13 -9.01
CA TRP A 76 -10.43 -20.24 -9.96
C TRP A 76 -9.06 -20.90 -9.95
N ALA A 77 -7.98 -20.12 -9.96
CA ALA A 77 -6.63 -20.64 -9.89
C ALA A 77 -6.38 -21.42 -8.59
N GLN A 78 -6.89 -20.93 -7.46
CA GLN A 78 -6.78 -21.61 -6.18
C GLN A 78 -7.51 -22.96 -6.17
N MET A 79 -8.74 -23.02 -6.71
CA MET A 79 -9.45 -24.29 -6.85
C MET A 79 -8.70 -25.29 -7.73
N GLU A 80 -8.14 -24.83 -8.86
CA GLU A 80 -7.36 -25.70 -9.74
C GLU A 80 -6.13 -26.26 -9.01
N ILE A 81 -5.41 -25.40 -8.28
CA ILE A 81 -4.28 -25.82 -7.44
C ILE A 81 -4.73 -26.85 -6.40
N ASP A 82 -5.85 -26.62 -5.71
CA ASP A 82 -6.36 -27.52 -4.68
C ASP A 82 -6.80 -28.86 -5.26
N PHE A 83 -7.45 -28.85 -6.44
CA PHE A 83 -7.81 -30.05 -7.17
C PHE A 83 -6.57 -30.86 -7.57
N LEU A 84 -5.56 -30.19 -8.14
CA LEU A 84 -4.30 -30.83 -8.51
C LEU A 84 -3.59 -31.39 -7.25
N LYS A 85 -3.46 -30.60 -6.18
CA LYS A 85 -2.85 -31.08 -4.92
C LYS A 85 -3.55 -32.30 -4.32
N LYS A 86 -4.87 -32.41 -4.48
CA LYS A 86 -5.64 -33.57 -4.04
C LYS A 86 -5.47 -34.79 -4.95
N ARG A 87 -5.16 -34.58 -6.23
CA ARG A 87 -4.89 -35.64 -7.20
C ARG A 87 -3.48 -36.24 -7.07
N TRP A 88 -2.53 -35.48 -6.53
CA TRP A 88 -1.13 -35.88 -6.35
C TRP A 88 -0.76 -36.24 -4.89
N ASN A 89 -1.72 -36.20 -3.96
CA ASN A 89 -1.64 -36.79 -2.61
C ASN A 89 -2.42 -38.09 -2.57
#